data_AF-I0T9G9-F1
#
_entry.id   AF-I0T9G9-F1
#
_cell.length_a   1.000
_cell.length_b   1.000
_cell.length_c   1.000
_cell.angle_alpha   90.00
_cell.angle_beta   90.00
_cell.angle_gamma   90.00
#
_symmetry.space_group_name_H-M   'P 1'
#
loop_
_entity.id
_entity.type
_entity.pdbx_description
1 polymer ?
#
loop_
_entity_poly.entity_id
_entity_poly.type
_entity_poly.pdbx_seq_one_letter_code
_entity_poly.pdbx_strand_id
1 'polypeptide(L)'
;MNKFMKRTTNASVMRGICYGFAALLFAASCANDDVAQENKQKKDNIPAGTTVFTGTSQTEATTRTAILNHTKGSDASVNWSSTDKIWVKDDGGHWQQSGAVTFPVATNKAQGMFALSGTYTGASHDILYTNKDVTGTQPQVEIKKEQTQSTPNNFDHAGESGDFGIATGNKAGSNYKFTLNHKAAYLCFIPRSSNPYVNRSKLIKVEIMSDDD
;
A
#
# COMPACT_ATOMS: atom_id res chain seq x y z
N MET A 1 43.60 36.04 -56.32
CA MET A 1 42.30 35.69 -56.93
C MET A 1 41.22 35.93 -55.87
N ASN A 2 40.71 37.17 -55.79
CA ASN A 2 39.37 37.59 -56.22
C ASN A 2 38.26 36.72 -55.57
N LYS A 3 37.34 37.24 -54.76
CA LYS A 3 36.46 38.36 -55.13
C LYS A 3 35.80 39.02 -53.90
N PHE A 4 35.67 40.33 -54.07
CA PHE A 4 35.05 41.38 -53.28
C PHE A 4 33.52 41.26 -53.04
N MET A 5 33.06 42.14 -52.12
CA MET A 5 31.77 42.89 -52.07
C MET A 5 30.59 42.26 -51.28
N LYS A 6 29.79 42.98 -50.47
CA LYS A 6 29.77 44.36 -49.93
C LYS A 6 28.74 44.41 -48.78
N ARG A 7 28.94 45.29 -47.79
CA ARG A 7 27.95 45.78 -46.81
C ARG A 7 26.84 46.60 -47.49
N THR A 8 25.61 46.54 -46.97
CA THR A 8 24.79 47.76 -46.74
C THR A 8 23.69 47.56 -45.69
N THR A 9 23.54 48.60 -44.89
CA THR A 9 22.69 48.90 -43.73
C THR A 9 21.20 49.01 -44.07
N ASN A 10 20.31 48.89 -43.08
CA ASN A 10 19.20 49.83 -42.87
C ASN A 10 18.64 49.71 -41.44
N ALA A 11 18.66 50.84 -40.73
CA ALA A 11 17.97 51.08 -39.48
C ALA A 11 16.54 51.58 -39.76
N SER A 12 15.59 51.30 -38.87
CA SER A 12 14.50 52.23 -38.59
C SER A 12 13.88 51.95 -37.23
N VAL A 13 13.94 52.99 -36.40
CA VAL A 13 13.23 53.19 -35.14
C VAL A 13 11.83 53.69 -35.48
N MET A 14 10.78 53.15 -34.85
CA MET A 14 9.52 53.88 -34.74
C MET A 14 8.98 53.82 -33.32
N ARG A 15 8.87 55.01 -32.74
CA ARG A 15 8.34 55.33 -31.42
C ARG A 15 6.81 55.35 -31.45
N GLY A 16 6.21 54.75 -30.42
CA GLY A 16 5.13 55.27 -29.56
C GLY A 16 3.85 55.85 -30.14
N ILE A 17 2.71 55.47 -29.54
CA ILE A 17 1.56 56.36 -29.21
C ILE A 17 0.89 55.78 -27.95
N CYS A 18 0.80 56.62 -26.91
CA CYS A 18 -0.04 56.44 -25.73
C CYS A 18 -1.50 56.75 -26.08
N TYR A 19 -2.49 56.10 -25.44
CA TYR A 19 -3.65 56.73 -24.80
C TYR A 19 -4.43 55.65 -24.03
N GLY A 20 -4.73 55.93 -22.76
CA GLY A 20 -5.45 55.03 -21.87
C GLY A 20 -6.97 55.13 -22.01
N PHE A 21 -7.66 54.10 -21.53
CA PHE A 21 -9.04 54.17 -21.07
C PHE A 21 -9.24 53.11 -19.98
N ALA A 22 -9.75 53.52 -18.82
CA ALA A 22 -10.12 52.67 -17.70
C ALA A 22 -11.61 52.30 -17.79
N ALA A 23 -11.97 51.07 -17.41
CA ALA A 23 -13.02 50.70 -16.44
C ALA A 23 -13.64 49.30 -16.69
N LEU A 24 -13.53 48.46 -15.66
CA LEU A 24 -14.51 47.53 -15.06
C LEU A 24 -15.27 46.46 -15.88
N LEU A 25 -14.94 45.21 -15.54
CA LEU A 25 -15.76 44.00 -15.27
C LEU A 25 -17.07 43.77 -16.05
N PHE A 26 -17.15 42.63 -16.73
CA PHE A 26 -18.23 41.63 -16.55
C PHE A 26 -17.72 40.24 -16.92
N ALA A 27 -18.01 39.25 -16.06
CA ALA A 27 -17.84 37.83 -16.32
C ALA A 27 -19.03 37.29 -17.13
N ALA A 28 -18.76 36.44 -18.12
CA ALA A 28 -19.68 35.40 -18.58
C ALA A 28 -18.95 34.36 -19.45
N SER A 29 -18.96 33.13 -18.93
CA SER A 29 -19.00 31.81 -19.58
C SER A 29 -18.82 31.68 -21.10
N CYS A 30 -17.92 30.77 -21.49
CA CYS A 30 -18.16 29.63 -22.40
C CYS A 30 -17.18 28.53 -21.92
N ALA A 31 -17.60 27.42 -21.32
CA ALA A 31 -18.19 26.24 -21.96
C ALA A 31 -17.38 25.76 -23.18
N ASN A 32 -16.78 24.57 -23.02
CA ASN A 32 -16.28 23.56 -23.96
C ASN A 32 -14.90 23.04 -23.45
N ASP A 33 -14.60 21.75 -23.46
CA ASP A 33 -15.37 20.56 -23.80
C ASP A 33 -14.77 19.41 -22.99
N ASP A 34 -15.65 18.50 -22.61
CA ASP A 34 -15.32 17.21 -22.04
C ASP A 34 -14.54 16.40 -23.10
N VAL A 35 -13.25 16.18 -22.86
CA VAL A 35 -12.48 15.15 -23.56
C VAL A 35 -11.82 14.28 -22.50
N ALA A 36 -12.50 13.17 -22.22
CA ALA A 36 -12.04 11.97 -21.54
C ALA A 36 -11.57 12.14 -20.08
N GLN A 37 -12.53 12.40 -19.17
CA GLN A 37 -12.38 12.09 -17.74
C GLN A 37 -12.81 10.65 -17.39
N GLU A 38 -12.41 9.64 -18.15
CA GLU A 38 -12.40 8.25 -17.68
C GLU A 38 -11.09 7.92 -16.95
N ASN A 39 -10.78 8.68 -15.90
CA ASN A 39 -9.76 8.31 -14.91
C ASN A 39 -9.91 9.11 -13.60
N LYS A 40 -11.16 9.43 -13.20
CA LYS A 40 -11.43 9.78 -11.80
C LYS A 40 -11.42 8.51 -10.96
N GLN A 41 -10.24 7.89 -10.85
CA GLN A 41 -9.95 6.99 -9.75
C GLN A 41 -10.05 7.78 -8.44
N LYS A 42 -10.64 7.12 -7.45
CA LYS A 42 -11.05 7.59 -6.13
C LYS A 42 -9.87 8.15 -5.31
N LYS A 43 -9.31 9.28 -5.72
CA LYS A 43 -8.21 9.99 -5.04
C LYS A 43 -8.71 10.88 -3.89
N ASP A 44 -10.03 11.02 -3.76
CA ASP A 44 -10.68 12.06 -2.95
C ASP A 44 -10.93 11.69 -1.47
N ASN A 45 -10.47 10.53 -1.00
CA ASN A 45 -10.74 10.08 0.38
C ASN A 45 -9.55 10.21 1.34
N ILE A 46 -8.44 10.83 0.92
CA ILE A 46 -7.28 11.00 1.80
C ILE A 46 -7.43 12.32 2.57
N PRO A 47 -7.53 12.29 3.91
CA PRO A 47 -7.68 13.51 4.69
C PRO A 47 -6.53 14.48 4.44
N ALA A 48 -6.85 15.78 4.33
CA ALA A 48 -5.84 16.82 4.20
C ALA A 48 -4.83 16.76 5.36
N GLY A 49 -3.54 16.95 5.06
CA GLY A 49 -2.47 16.92 6.05
C GLY A 49 -2.00 15.52 6.47
N THR A 50 -2.39 14.47 5.74
CA THR A 50 -1.89 13.10 5.98
C THR A 50 -0.74 12.75 5.04
N THR A 51 0.19 11.93 5.54
CA THR A 51 1.23 11.28 4.72
C THR A 51 0.72 9.91 4.26
N VAL A 52 0.93 9.60 2.99
CA VAL A 52 0.45 8.35 2.39
C VAL A 52 1.58 7.34 2.25
N PHE A 53 1.36 6.14 2.79
CA PHE A 53 2.18 4.96 2.62
C PHE A 53 1.48 3.98 1.68
N THR A 54 2.14 3.62 0.59
CA THR A 54 1.60 2.71 -0.42
C THR A 54 2.30 1.36 -0.33
N GLY A 55 1.56 0.35 0.10
CA GLY A 55 2.03 -1.02 0.21
C GLY A 55 1.67 -1.82 -1.04
N THR A 56 2.62 -2.61 -1.54
CA THR A 56 2.40 -3.53 -2.66
C THR A 56 2.74 -4.96 -2.26
N SER A 57 1.89 -5.93 -2.59
CA SER A 57 2.26 -7.35 -2.54
C SER A 57 3.00 -7.70 -3.84
N GLN A 58 4.24 -8.18 -3.72
CA GLN A 58 4.96 -8.72 -4.87
C GLN A 58 4.58 -10.19 -5.07
N THR A 59 4.35 -10.57 -6.31
CA THR A 59 4.02 -11.96 -6.68
C THR A 59 5.28 -12.86 -6.74
N GLU A 60 6.48 -12.28 -6.85
CA GLU A 60 7.71 -13.03 -7.19
C GLU A 60 8.87 -12.90 -6.18
N ALA A 61 8.69 -12.16 -5.08
CA ALA A 61 9.68 -12.10 -4.00
C ALA A 61 8.99 -12.44 -2.68
N THR A 62 9.63 -13.27 -1.87
CA THR A 62 9.16 -13.89 -0.61
C THR A 62 8.87 -12.90 0.54
N THR A 63 8.42 -11.70 0.24
CA THR A 63 8.03 -10.66 1.18
C THR A 63 6.52 -10.45 1.04
N ARG A 64 5.78 -11.06 1.96
CA ARG A 64 4.31 -11.23 1.96
C ARG A 64 3.59 -10.16 2.81
N THR A 65 2.28 -9.95 2.60
CA THR A 65 1.48 -8.79 3.08
C THR A 65 0.27 -9.11 3.99
N ALA A 66 -0.56 -10.08 3.64
CA ALA A 66 -1.50 -10.84 4.50
C ALA A 66 -1.92 -12.09 3.71
N ILE A 67 -2.05 -13.27 4.33
CA ILE A 67 -2.46 -14.48 3.59
C ILE A 67 -3.98 -14.55 3.55
N LEU A 68 -4.56 -14.49 2.36
CA LEU A 68 -6.01 -14.54 2.18
C LEU A 68 -6.52 -15.92 1.80
N ASN A 69 -5.73 -16.66 1.01
CA ASN A 69 -6.11 -17.97 0.54
C ASN A 69 -4.86 -18.79 0.23
N HIS A 70 -5.02 -20.08 0.00
CA HIS A 70 -3.98 -20.93 -0.54
C HIS A 70 -4.60 -21.86 -1.58
N THR A 71 -3.89 -22.10 -2.68
CA THR A 71 -4.27 -23.16 -3.62
C THR A 71 -3.40 -24.37 -3.36
N LYS A 72 -4.02 -25.55 -3.29
CA LYS A 72 -3.26 -26.78 -3.07
C LYS A 72 -2.20 -26.97 -4.17
N GLY A 73 -0.93 -27.07 -3.78
CA GLY A 73 0.19 -27.22 -4.71
C GLY A 73 0.68 -25.89 -5.32
N SER A 74 0.25 -24.76 -4.77
CA SER A 74 0.71 -23.42 -5.15
C SER A 74 0.98 -22.59 -3.90
N ASP A 75 1.53 -21.40 -4.09
CA ASP A 75 1.74 -20.44 -3.01
C ASP A 75 0.42 -19.88 -2.47
N ALA A 76 0.50 -19.29 -1.29
CA ALA A 76 -0.57 -18.49 -0.70
C ALA A 76 -0.90 -17.27 -1.58
N SER A 77 -2.18 -16.96 -1.73
CA SER A 77 -2.64 -15.70 -2.32
C SER A 77 -2.58 -14.60 -1.26
N VAL A 78 -1.85 -13.54 -1.59
CA VAL A 78 -1.48 -12.48 -0.65
C VAL A 78 -2.03 -11.14 -1.15
N ASN A 79 -3.05 -10.61 -0.48
CA ASN A 79 -3.54 -9.26 -0.74
C ASN A 79 -4.01 -8.59 0.55
N TRP A 80 -4.17 -7.27 0.51
CA TRP A 80 -4.74 -6.51 1.60
C TRP A 80 -6.25 -6.77 1.75
N SER A 81 -6.72 -6.90 2.99
CA SER A 81 -8.11 -6.85 3.40
C SER A 81 -8.53 -5.42 3.75
N SER A 82 -9.81 -5.07 3.59
CA SER A 82 -10.30 -3.70 3.84
C SER A 82 -10.20 -3.22 5.29
N THR A 83 -9.93 -4.11 6.23
CA THR A 83 -9.73 -3.79 7.64
C THR A 83 -8.25 -3.61 8.01
N ASP A 84 -7.33 -3.90 7.09
CA ASP A 84 -5.90 -3.86 7.36
C ASP A 84 -5.44 -2.46 7.74
N LYS A 85 -4.50 -2.41 8.68
CA LYS A 85 -3.81 -1.21 9.12
C LYS A 85 -2.32 -1.50 9.19
N ILE A 86 -1.52 -0.45 9.18
CA ILE A 86 -0.08 -0.54 9.45
C ILE A 86 0.30 0.37 10.61
N TRP A 87 1.43 0.06 11.24
CA TRP A 87 2.12 0.97 12.12
C TRP A 87 3.33 1.52 11.41
N VAL A 88 3.56 2.82 11.51
CA VAL A 88 4.72 3.49 10.94
C VAL A 88 5.45 4.27 12.02
N LYS A 89 6.77 4.18 12.04
CA LYS A 89 7.60 4.94 12.97
C LYS A 89 7.76 6.37 12.45
N ASP A 90 7.26 7.35 13.19
CA ASP A 90 7.36 8.77 12.83
C ASP A 90 8.79 9.33 12.97
N ASP A 91 9.00 10.58 12.54
CA ASP A 91 10.31 11.26 12.67
C ASP A 91 10.80 11.36 14.12
N GLY A 92 9.89 11.33 15.10
CA GLY A 92 10.19 11.34 16.54
C GLY A 92 10.51 9.95 17.11
N GLY A 93 10.46 8.90 16.29
CA GLY A 93 10.74 7.54 16.70
C GLY A 93 9.55 6.80 17.34
N HIS A 94 8.33 7.34 17.28
CA HIS A 94 7.14 6.72 17.86
C HIS A 94 6.33 5.95 16.81
N TRP A 95 5.75 4.82 17.20
CA TRP A 95 4.84 4.06 16.34
C TRP A 95 3.47 4.73 16.27
N GLN A 96 3.03 5.05 15.06
CA GLN A 96 1.72 5.61 14.76
C GLN A 96 0.90 4.60 13.96
N GLN A 97 -0.34 4.35 14.35
CA GLN A 97 -1.24 3.48 13.60
C GLN A 97 -1.94 4.26 12.48
N SER A 98 -2.06 3.66 11.31
CA SER A 98 -2.86 4.20 10.22
C SER A 98 -4.36 4.01 10.43
N GLY A 99 -5.15 4.74 9.64
CA GLY A 99 -6.50 4.29 9.32
C GLY A 99 -6.51 2.95 8.56
N ALA A 100 -7.70 2.40 8.33
CA ALA A 100 -7.85 1.22 7.49
C ALA A 100 -7.37 1.50 6.06
N VAL A 101 -6.85 0.46 5.39
CA VAL A 101 -6.35 0.54 4.03
C VAL A 101 -7.43 1.05 3.07
N THR A 102 -7.00 1.91 2.14
CA THR A 102 -7.82 2.34 1.01
C THR A 102 -7.23 1.78 -0.28
N PHE A 103 -8.10 1.50 -1.25
CA PHE A 103 -7.70 0.88 -2.51
C PHE A 103 -7.83 1.90 -3.65
N PRO A 104 -6.75 2.17 -4.41
CA PRO A 104 -6.83 3.00 -5.62
C PRO A 104 -7.84 2.44 -6.62
N VAL A 105 -7.86 1.11 -6.75
CA VAL A 105 -8.81 0.34 -7.56
C VAL A 105 -9.42 -0.72 -6.66
N ALA A 106 -10.75 -0.68 -6.48
CA ALA A 106 -11.44 -1.51 -5.49
C ALA A 106 -11.18 -3.02 -5.64
N THR A 107 -11.01 -3.49 -6.88
CA THR A 107 -10.72 -4.90 -7.23
C THR A 107 -9.24 -5.26 -7.14
N ASN A 108 -8.32 -4.28 -7.17
CA ASN A 108 -6.90 -4.52 -7.02
C ASN A 108 -6.52 -4.47 -5.53
N LYS A 109 -6.56 -5.64 -4.90
CA LYS A 109 -6.18 -5.79 -3.49
C LYS A 109 -4.67 -5.90 -3.27
N ALA A 110 -3.87 -6.01 -4.33
CA ALA A 110 -2.41 -6.10 -4.24
C ALA A 110 -1.76 -4.75 -3.90
N GLN A 111 -2.49 -3.64 -4.05
CA GLN A 111 -2.01 -2.30 -3.71
C GLN A 111 -2.93 -1.62 -2.69
N GLY A 112 -2.37 -1.29 -1.53
CA GLY A 112 -3.06 -0.63 -0.43
C GLY A 112 -2.45 0.74 -0.13
N MET A 113 -3.28 1.73 0.17
CA MET A 113 -2.89 3.06 0.60
C MET A 113 -3.29 3.29 2.06
N PHE A 114 -2.31 3.65 2.88
CA PHE A 114 -2.47 3.92 4.30
C PHE A 114 -2.17 5.39 4.58
N ALA A 115 -3.17 6.11 5.06
CA ALA A 115 -3.01 7.51 5.46
C ALA A 115 -2.67 7.58 6.95
N LEU A 116 -1.61 8.31 7.28
CA LEU A 116 -1.21 8.62 8.66
C LEU A 116 -1.15 10.12 8.89
N SER A 117 -1.69 10.56 10.03
CA SER A 117 -1.40 11.88 10.58
C SER A 117 -0.05 11.86 11.29
N GLY A 118 0.65 12.99 11.28
CA GLY A 118 1.98 13.14 11.88
C GLY A 118 3.02 13.61 10.88
N THR A 119 4.27 13.69 11.35
CA THR A 119 5.40 14.24 10.59
C THR A 119 6.30 13.10 10.12
N TYR A 120 6.42 12.98 8.80
CA TYR A 120 7.19 11.94 8.11
C TYR A 120 8.04 12.59 7.02
N THR A 121 9.18 13.16 7.40
CA THR A 121 10.06 13.90 6.50
C THR A 121 11.26 13.10 6.04
N GLY A 122 11.62 12.04 6.79
CA GLY A 122 12.75 11.15 6.53
C GLY A 122 12.78 10.56 5.12
N ALA A 123 13.97 10.10 4.69
CA ALA A 123 14.09 9.38 3.42
C ALA A 123 13.37 8.02 3.46
N SER A 124 13.25 7.46 4.66
CA SER A 124 12.58 6.19 4.92
C SER A 124 12.01 6.13 6.32
N HIS A 125 10.99 5.28 6.52
CA HIS A 125 10.40 4.97 7.81
C HIS A 125 10.23 3.47 8.00
N ASP A 126 10.40 2.99 9.22
CA ASP A 126 10.09 1.61 9.56
C ASP A 126 8.57 1.39 9.60
N ILE A 127 8.13 0.23 9.12
CA ILE A 127 6.73 -0.16 9.02
C ILE A 127 6.56 -1.53 9.66
N LEU A 128 5.46 -1.69 10.38
CA LEU A 128 4.99 -2.96 10.89
C LEU A 128 3.57 -3.21 10.41
N TYR A 129 3.29 -4.47 10.12
CA TYR A 129 1.95 -4.98 9.93
C TYR A 129 1.69 -6.03 11.00
N THR A 130 0.65 -5.82 11.79
CA THR A 130 0.22 -6.72 12.85
C THR A 130 -1.22 -6.41 13.19
N ASN A 131 -1.98 -7.45 13.57
CA ASN A 131 -3.34 -7.31 14.07
C ASN A 131 -3.39 -7.05 15.59
N LYS A 132 -2.22 -6.88 16.23
CA LYS A 132 -2.09 -6.55 17.65
C LYS A 132 -1.72 -5.07 17.82
N ASP A 133 -2.11 -4.50 18.95
CA ASP A 133 -1.65 -3.17 19.32
C ASP A 133 -0.16 -3.16 19.60
N VAL A 134 0.55 -2.18 19.03
CA VAL A 134 1.98 -2.00 19.29
C VAL A 134 2.12 -1.20 20.59
N THR A 135 2.43 -1.92 21.67
CA THR A 135 2.71 -1.34 23.00
C THR A 135 4.15 -1.61 23.40
N GLY A 136 4.77 -0.71 24.17
CA GLY A 136 6.16 -0.84 24.61
C GLY A 136 7.20 -0.54 23.51
N THR A 137 8.42 -1.05 23.68
CA THR A 137 9.59 -0.68 22.86
C THR A 137 9.91 -1.64 21.72
N GLN A 138 9.41 -2.88 21.75
CA GLN A 138 9.64 -3.86 20.68
C GLN A 138 8.36 -4.58 20.25
N PRO A 139 7.99 -4.50 18.97
CA PRO A 139 6.93 -5.33 18.40
C PRO A 139 7.36 -6.80 18.37
N GLN A 140 6.48 -7.69 18.81
CA GLN A 140 6.71 -9.14 18.77
C GLN A 140 5.60 -9.83 17.99
N VAL A 141 5.94 -10.97 17.39
CA VAL A 141 4.97 -11.90 16.83
C VAL A 141 4.44 -12.79 17.97
N GLU A 142 3.12 -12.88 18.09
CA GLU A 142 2.47 -13.82 19.00
C GLU A 142 2.08 -15.08 18.22
N ILE A 143 2.61 -16.23 18.64
CA ILE A 143 2.18 -17.55 18.14
C ILE A 143 1.64 -18.31 19.35
N LYS A 144 0.31 -18.41 19.45
CA LYS A 144 -0.34 -19.11 20.56
C LYS A 144 -0.08 -20.61 20.47
N LYS A 145 0.16 -21.24 21.62
CA LYS A 145 0.27 -22.71 21.77
C LYS A 145 -0.97 -23.42 21.22
N GLU A 146 -2.14 -22.85 21.46
CA GLU A 146 -3.42 -23.35 21.00
C GLU A 146 -3.99 -22.41 19.95
N GLN A 147 -4.31 -22.96 18.77
CA GLN A 147 -4.91 -22.24 17.65
C GLN A 147 -6.22 -22.92 17.26
N THR A 148 -7.31 -22.15 17.20
CA THR A 148 -8.64 -22.68 16.92
C THR A 148 -9.12 -22.19 15.56
N GLN A 149 -9.28 -23.12 14.61
CA GLN A 149 -9.93 -22.83 13.34
C GLN A 149 -11.45 -23.04 13.48
N SER A 150 -12.24 -22.00 13.19
CA SER A 150 -13.70 -22.06 13.27
C SER A 150 -14.33 -22.88 12.12
N THR A 151 -13.66 -22.93 10.97
CA THR A 151 -14.12 -23.59 9.75
C THR A 151 -12.95 -24.29 9.05
N PRO A 152 -13.14 -25.51 8.50
CA PRO A 152 -12.12 -26.17 7.70
C PRO A 152 -11.79 -25.38 6.44
N ASN A 153 -10.53 -25.46 5.99
CA ASN A 153 -10.06 -24.83 4.76
C ASN A 153 -10.32 -23.31 4.70
N ASN A 154 -10.19 -22.63 5.85
CA ASN A 154 -10.29 -21.19 5.98
C ASN A 154 -9.00 -20.62 6.58
N PHE A 155 -8.53 -19.49 6.07
CA PHE A 155 -7.33 -18.80 6.53
C PHE A 155 -7.60 -17.57 7.42
N ASP A 156 -8.85 -17.26 7.75
CA ASP A 156 -9.23 -16.09 8.56
C ASP A 156 -8.55 -16.02 9.94
N HIS A 157 -8.16 -17.17 10.51
CA HIS A 157 -7.48 -17.23 11.81
C HIS A 157 -5.99 -16.80 11.76
N ALA A 158 -5.44 -16.56 10.57
CA ALA A 158 -4.04 -16.19 10.42
C ALA A 158 -3.68 -14.89 11.14
N GLY A 159 -4.60 -13.93 11.14
CA GLY A 159 -4.42 -12.66 11.83
C GLY A 159 -4.16 -12.82 13.33
N GLU A 160 -4.79 -13.82 13.96
CA GLU A 160 -4.59 -14.18 15.37
C GLU A 160 -3.40 -15.12 15.61
N SER A 161 -2.86 -15.71 14.55
CA SER A 161 -1.83 -16.77 14.59
C SER A 161 -0.49 -16.32 14.03
N GLY A 162 -0.11 -15.08 14.32
CA GLY A 162 1.21 -14.57 13.97
C GLY A 162 1.33 -13.91 12.60
N ASP A 163 0.21 -13.43 12.01
CA ASP A 163 0.32 -12.57 10.82
C ASP A 163 1.04 -11.27 11.17
N PHE A 164 2.32 -11.25 10.80
CA PHE A 164 3.26 -10.21 11.18
C PHE A 164 4.20 -9.92 10.02
N GLY A 165 4.28 -8.66 9.63
CA GLY A 165 5.16 -8.16 8.58
C GLY A 165 5.98 -6.97 9.04
N ILE A 166 7.18 -6.84 8.49
CA ILE A 166 8.00 -5.62 8.63
C ILE A 166 8.35 -5.07 7.27
N ALA A 167 8.54 -3.77 7.16
CA ALA A 167 9.08 -3.17 5.95
C ALA A 167 9.82 -1.87 6.26
N THR A 168 10.54 -1.38 5.27
CA THR A 168 11.03 -0.01 5.21
C THR A 168 10.27 0.71 4.11
N GLY A 169 9.50 1.73 4.48
CA GLY A 169 8.83 2.62 3.54
C GLY A 169 9.80 3.65 3.02
N ASN A 170 10.06 3.66 1.72
CA ASN A 170 10.99 4.58 1.07
C ASN A 170 10.24 5.72 0.39
N LYS A 171 10.76 6.95 0.52
CA LYS A 171 10.15 8.13 -0.06
C LYS A 171 10.09 8.04 -1.58
N ALA A 172 8.94 8.37 -2.15
CA ALA A 172 8.64 8.33 -3.57
C ALA A 172 7.72 9.51 -3.93
N GLY A 173 8.32 10.65 -4.27
CA GLY A 173 7.59 11.91 -4.44
C GLY A 173 7.06 12.43 -3.10
N SER A 174 5.75 12.67 -3.03
CA SER A 174 5.06 13.10 -1.80
C SER A 174 4.67 11.94 -0.86
N ASN A 175 4.85 10.69 -1.30
CA ASN A 175 4.36 9.50 -0.61
C ASN A 175 5.53 8.58 -0.25
N TYR A 176 5.25 7.50 0.48
CA TYR A 176 6.20 6.41 0.72
C TYR A 176 5.71 5.13 0.05
N LYS A 177 6.63 4.29 -0.42
CA LYS A 177 6.34 2.97 -0.99
C LYS A 177 7.03 1.88 -0.19
N PHE A 178 6.34 0.76 0.00
CA PHE A 178 6.88 -0.39 0.70
C PHE A 178 6.35 -1.72 0.15
N THR A 179 7.09 -2.78 0.45
CA THR A 179 6.67 -4.17 0.31
C THR A 179 6.86 -4.82 1.67
N LEU A 180 5.80 -5.40 2.22
CA LEU A 180 5.88 -6.10 3.51
C LEU A 180 6.71 -7.36 3.39
N ASN A 181 7.54 -7.62 4.39
CA ASN A 181 8.26 -8.86 4.58
C ASN A 181 7.65 -9.63 5.75
N HIS A 182 6.73 -10.57 5.48
CA HIS A 182 6.22 -11.44 6.54
C HIS A 182 7.31 -12.27 7.17
N LYS A 183 7.22 -12.40 8.49
CA LYS A 183 8.18 -13.14 9.31
C LYS A 183 7.65 -14.47 9.81
N ALA A 184 6.34 -14.70 9.73
CA ALA A 184 5.74 -15.97 10.10
C ALA A 184 5.73 -16.98 8.95
N ALA A 185 5.99 -18.24 9.29
CA ALA A 185 5.75 -19.39 8.45
C ALA A 185 4.45 -20.08 8.87
N TYR A 186 3.75 -20.69 7.90
CA TYR A 186 2.49 -21.38 8.13
C TYR A 186 2.57 -22.80 7.57
N LEU A 187 2.10 -23.77 8.35
CA LEU A 187 1.92 -25.15 7.91
C LEU A 187 0.44 -25.37 7.58
N CYS A 188 0.16 -25.84 6.37
CA CYS A 188 -1.20 -26.22 5.96
C CYS A 188 -1.35 -27.74 6.02
N PHE A 189 -2.31 -28.20 6.83
CA PHE A 189 -2.63 -29.62 6.97
C PHE A 189 -3.92 -29.93 6.20
N ILE A 190 -3.84 -30.88 5.27
CA ILE A 190 -4.99 -31.39 4.53
C ILE A 190 -5.04 -32.93 4.71
N PRO A 191 -5.47 -33.44 5.88
CA PRO A 191 -5.51 -34.87 6.12
C PRO A 191 -6.43 -35.59 5.13
N ARG A 192 -6.01 -36.76 4.66
CA ARG A 192 -6.78 -37.61 3.74
C ARG A 192 -6.72 -39.05 4.18
N SER A 193 -7.79 -39.80 3.94
CA SER A 193 -7.83 -41.24 4.16
C SER A 193 -8.59 -41.93 3.02
N SER A 194 -8.09 -43.09 2.59
CA SER A 194 -8.83 -44.00 1.72
C SER A 194 -9.79 -44.90 2.52
N ASN A 195 -9.72 -44.86 3.86
CA ASN A 195 -10.55 -45.68 4.72
C ASN A 195 -11.96 -45.06 4.87
N PRO A 196 -13.04 -45.76 4.46
CA PRO A 196 -14.41 -45.23 4.51
C PRO A 196 -14.95 -45.00 5.93
N TYR A 197 -14.35 -45.61 6.96
CA TYR A 197 -14.69 -45.32 8.35
C TYR A 197 -14.10 -43.98 8.81
N VAL A 198 -12.86 -43.68 8.42
CA VAL A 198 -12.20 -42.40 8.74
C VAL A 198 -12.91 -41.24 8.04
N ASN A 199 -13.38 -41.43 6.80
CA ASN A 199 -14.10 -40.41 6.04
C ASN A 199 -15.45 -40.01 6.67
N ARG A 200 -15.99 -40.83 7.59
CA ARG A 200 -17.20 -40.53 8.37
C ARG A 200 -16.90 -39.92 9.75
N SER A 201 -15.63 -39.70 10.07
CA SER A 201 -15.18 -39.13 11.34
C SER A 201 -15.01 -37.62 11.24
N LYS A 202 -15.05 -36.93 12.38
CA LYS A 202 -14.70 -35.50 12.49
C LYS A 202 -13.28 -35.37 13.03
N LEU A 203 -12.41 -34.65 12.30
CA LEU A 203 -11.11 -34.23 12.85
C LEU A 203 -11.35 -33.19 13.95
N ILE A 204 -10.84 -33.44 15.15
CA ILE A 204 -11.03 -32.56 16.32
C ILE A 204 -9.77 -31.80 16.74
N LYS A 205 -8.58 -32.34 16.45
CA LYS A 205 -7.29 -31.77 16.82
C LYS A 205 -6.21 -32.26 15.86
N VAL A 206 -5.30 -31.37 15.49
CA VAL A 206 -3.99 -31.71 14.95
C VAL A 206 -2.99 -31.25 16.00
N GLU A 207 -2.08 -32.13 16.40
CA GLU A 207 -1.04 -31.84 17.38
C GLU A 207 0.32 -31.94 16.68
N ILE A 208 1.14 -30.91 16.88
CA ILE A 208 2.47 -30.79 16.32
C ILE A 208 3.43 -30.77 17.50
N MET A 209 4.42 -31.64 17.47
CA MET A 209 5.47 -31.74 18.49
C MET A 209 6.80 -31.54 17.78
N SER A 210 7.71 -30.82 18.43
CA SER A 210 9.11 -30.69 18.04
C SER A 210 9.93 -31.48 19.04
N ASP A 211 10.93 -32.22 18.56
CA ASP A 211 11.91 -32.90 19.44
C ASP A 211 12.97 -31.92 19.97
N ASP A 212 13.06 -30.71 19.38
CA ASP A 212 13.93 -29.63 19.82
C ASP A 212 13.17 -28.67 20.77
N ASP A 213 13.75 -28.43 21.96
CA ASP A 213 13.33 -27.46 22.99
C ASP A 213 13.75 -26.01 22.64
#